data_AF-A0ABD2MPL7-F1
#
_entry.id   AF-A0ABD2MPL7-F1
#
_cell.length_a   1.000
_cell.length_b   1.000
_cell.length_c   1.000
_cell.angle_alpha   90.00
_cell.angle_beta   90.00
_cell.angle_gamma   90.00
#
_symmetry.space_group_name_H-M   'P 1'
#
loop_
_entity.id
_entity.type
_entity.pdbx_description
1 polymer ?
#
loop_
_entity_poly.entity_id
_entity_poly.type
_entity_poly.pdbx_seq_one_letter_code
_entity_poly.pdbx_strand_id
1 'polypeptide(L)'
;MFVVYDRLYLVGGAGFETKKDPTTTSLSSIDTWDTKKLKWSNAAEMVIPRHGHSVAFIGTQFLIIGGVTTIYMRALNNAECFCVQRGNNDIFYVDSIRNYINNVV
;
A
#
# COMPACT_ATOMS: atom_id res chain seq x y z
N MET A 1 7.49 1.92 3.97
CA MET A 1 8.43 2.57 3.02
C MET A 1 9.36 1.51 2.45
N PHE A 2 9.53 1.45 1.13
CA PHE A 2 10.33 0.44 0.42
C PHE A 2 11.10 1.06 -0.75
N VAL A 3 12.29 0.57 -1.08
CA VAL A 3 13.05 1.00 -2.26
C VAL A 3 13.15 -0.15 -3.25
N VAL A 4 12.73 0.07 -4.50
CA VAL A 4 12.70 -0.93 -5.58
C VAL A 4 13.00 -0.24 -6.91
N TYR A 5 13.90 -0.78 -7.73
CA TYR A 5 14.24 -0.30 -9.09
C TYR A 5 14.41 1.24 -9.20
N ASP A 6 15.28 1.84 -8.39
CA ASP A 6 15.53 3.30 -8.32
C ASP A 6 14.33 4.17 -7.89
N ARG A 7 13.30 3.54 -7.31
CA ARG A 7 12.11 4.23 -6.82
C ARG A 7 11.92 3.97 -5.34
N LEU A 8 11.56 5.01 -4.61
CA LEU A 8 11.08 4.90 -3.23
C LEU A 8 9.55 4.83 -3.26
N TYR A 9 8.98 3.87 -2.56
CA TYR A 9 7.54 3.69 -2.39
C TYR A 9 7.15 3.98 -0.94
N LEU A 10 6.21 4.89 -0.77
CA LEU A 10 5.45 5.10 0.46
C LEU A 10 4.12 4.39 0.29
N VAL A 11 3.73 3.59 1.27
CA VAL A 11 2.54 2.74 1.20
C VAL A 11 1.72 3.08 2.44
N GLY A 12 0.53 3.62 2.23
CA GLY A 12 -0.41 4.04 3.26
C GLY A 12 0.21 4.89 4.37
N GLY A 13 -0.19 4.59 5.61
CA GLY A 13 0.24 5.34 6.79
C GLY A 13 -0.89 6.17 7.39
N ALA A 14 -0.55 7.01 8.37
CA ALA A 14 -1.49 7.90 9.04
C ALA A 14 -1.21 9.34 8.63
N GLY A 15 -2.26 10.09 8.33
CA GLY A 15 -2.16 11.48 7.88
C GLY A 15 -3.46 12.24 8.11
N PHE A 16 -3.67 13.29 7.32
CA PHE A 16 -4.89 14.09 7.36
C PHE A 16 -5.49 14.12 5.96
N GLU A 17 -6.78 13.80 5.85
CA GLU A 17 -7.47 13.80 4.56
C GLU A 17 -7.67 15.23 4.03
N THR A 18 -7.90 16.20 4.91
CA THR A 18 -7.94 17.61 4.56
C THR A 18 -7.19 18.47 5.58
N LYS A 19 -6.58 19.58 5.14
CA LYS A 19 -5.92 20.54 6.06
C LYS A 19 -6.90 21.24 7.01
N LYS A 20 -8.21 21.14 6.76
CA LYS A 20 -9.25 21.81 7.54
C LYS A 20 -9.74 20.95 8.71
N ASP A 21 -9.55 19.64 8.63
CA ASP A 21 -9.90 18.70 9.69
C ASP A 21 -8.63 17.97 10.15
N PRO A 22 -8.13 18.25 11.37
CA PRO A 22 -6.93 17.62 11.91
C PRO A 22 -7.20 16.20 12.43
N THR A 23 -8.34 15.60 12.10
CA THR A 23 -8.58 14.20 12.44
C THR A 23 -7.59 13.30 11.69
N THR A 24 -6.82 12.52 12.45
CA THR A 24 -5.89 11.56 11.86
C THR A 24 -6.65 10.45 11.16
N THR A 25 -6.38 10.26 9.87
CA THR A 25 -6.97 9.23 9.03
C THR A 25 -5.92 8.26 8.53
N SER A 26 -6.35 7.04 8.19
CA SER A 26 -5.51 6.10 7.46
C SER A 26 -5.47 6.48 5.99
N LEU A 27 -4.31 6.37 5.37
CA LEU A 27 -4.10 6.68 3.96
C LEU A 27 -4.15 5.41 3.10
N SER A 28 -4.76 5.50 1.93
CA SER A 28 -4.76 4.45 0.89
C SER A 28 -3.62 4.59 -0.11
N SER A 29 -2.97 5.76 -0.16
CA SER A 29 -2.05 6.07 -1.24
C SER A 29 -0.80 5.19 -1.22
N ILE A 30 -0.39 4.79 -2.42
CA ILE A 30 0.92 4.23 -2.70
C ILE A 30 1.64 5.28 -3.54
N ASP A 31 2.49 6.09 -2.92
CA ASP A 31 3.21 7.16 -3.59
C ASP A 31 4.62 6.71 -3.94
N THR A 32 5.08 7.06 -5.15
CA THR A 32 6.42 6.74 -5.61
C THR A 32 7.24 8.00 -5.89
N TRP A 33 8.49 8.00 -5.43
CA TRP A 33 9.49 8.99 -5.77
C TRP A 33 10.44 8.41 -6.81
N ASP A 34 10.45 9.04 -7.99
CA ASP A 34 11.41 8.74 -9.05
C ASP A 34 12.72 9.47 -8.76
N THR A 35 13.78 8.74 -8.43
CA THR A 35 15.08 9.33 -8.08
C THR A 35 15.76 10.01 -9.27
N LYS A 36 15.43 9.64 -10.51
CA LYS A 36 16.01 10.25 -11.72
C LYS A 36 15.29 11.54 -12.10
N LYS A 37 13.96 11.55 -11.95
CA LYS A 37 13.12 12.73 -12.25
C LYS A 37 12.97 13.67 -11.06
N LEU A 38 13.35 13.25 -9.86
CA LEU A 38 13.19 13.96 -8.60
C LEU A 38 11.74 14.44 -8.40
N LYS A 39 10.79 13.53 -8.60
CA LYS A 39 9.35 13.82 -8.50
C LYS A 39 8.59 12.71 -7.82
N TRP A 40 7.61 13.13 -7.01
CA TRP A 40 6.57 12.27 -6.47
C TRP A 40 5.47 12.08 -7.52
N SER A 41 4.89 10.88 -7.51
CA SER A 41 3.66 10.55 -8.25
C SER A 41 2.87 9.53 -7.46
N ASN A 42 1.55 9.60 -7.55
CA ASN A 42 0.67 8.56 -7.04
C ASN A 42 0.77 7.33 -7.94
N ALA A 43 1.10 6.17 -7.36
CA ALA A 43 1.35 4.92 -8.07
C ALA A 43 0.19 3.92 -8.01
N ALA A 44 -0.66 4.00 -6.96
CA ALA A 44 -1.94 3.31 -6.80
C ALA A 44 -2.64 3.72 -5.49
N GLU A 45 -3.89 3.27 -5.31
CA GLU A 45 -4.69 3.43 -4.09
C GLU A 45 -5.14 2.06 -3.57
N MET A 46 -4.84 1.75 -2.32
CA MET A 46 -5.38 0.57 -1.65
C MET A 46 -6.91 0.66 -1.55
N VAL A 47 -7.57 -0.50 -1.61
CA VAL A 47 -9.02 -0.63 -1.41
C VAL A 47 -9.40 -0.23 0.01
N ILE A 48 -8.60 -0.60 1.01
CA ILE A 48 -8.81 -0.21 2.41
C ILE A 48 -7.61 0.62 2.88
N PRO A 49 -7.78 1.94 3.13
CA PRO A 49 -6.77 2.78 3.75
C PRO A 49 -6.29 2.19 5.07
N ARG A 50 -4.97 2.10 5.26
CA ARG A 50 -4.38 1.42 6.42
C ARG A 50 -3.08 2.05 6.89
N HIS A 51 -2.89 2.07 8.21
CA HIS A 51 -1.65 2.44 8.89
C HIS A 51 -1.17 1.31 9.80
N GLY A 52 0.10 1.37 10.25
CA GLY A 52 0.68 0.32 11.08
C GLY A 52 0.71 -1.07 10.43
N HIS A 53 0.61 -1.13 9.10
CA HIS A 53 0.67 -2.36 8.33
C HIS A 53 2.12 -2.77 8.05
N SER A 54 2.32 -4.03 7.70
CA SER A 54 3.61 -4.51 7.18
C SER A 54 3.57 -4.52 5.65
N VAL A 55 4.72 -4.35 5.02
CA VAL A 55 4.86 -4.48 3.56
C VAL A 55 6.02 -5.44 3.27
N ALA A 56 5.87 -6.27 2.24
CA ALA A 56 6.94 -7.07 1.67
C ALA A 56 6.94 -6.90 0.15
N PHE A 57 8.10 -7.05 -0.49
CA PHE A 57 8.21 -7.03 -1.95
C PHE A 57 8.71 -8.38 -2.45
N ILE A 58 7.95 -9.03 -3.35
CA ILE A 58 8.28 -10.33 -3.93
C ILE A 58 8.03 -10.34 -5.43
N GLY A 59 9.07 -10.69 -6.20
CA GLY A 59 9.06 -10.62 -7.65
C GLY A 59 8.82 -9.20 -8.16
N THR A 60 7.55 -8.90 -8.49
CA THR A 60 7.09 -7.61 -9.03
C THR A 60 6.02 -6.96 -8.16
N GLN A 61 5.73 -7.54 -6.99
CA GLN A 61 4.53 -7.26 -6.24
C GLN A 61 4.83 -6.84 -4.80
N PHE A 62 4.14 -5.81 -4.34
CA PHE A 62 4.06 -5.44 -2.94
C PHE A 62 2.91 -6.19 -2.28
N LEU A 63 3.20 -6.91 -1.21
CA LEU A 63 2.21 -7.49 -0.30
C LEU A 63 2.05 -6.58 0.91
N ILE A 64 0.85 -6.07 1.11
CA ILE A 64 0.52 -5.09 2.14
C ILE A 64 -0.37 -5.81 3.16
N ILE A 65 0.15 -6.05 4.36
CA ILE A 65 -0.35 -7.05 5.28
C ILE A 65 -0.87 -6.39 6.57
N GLY A 66 -2.13 -6.64 6.88
CA GLY A 66 -2.76 -6.23 8.14
C GLY A 66 -2.79 -4.72 8.32
N GLY A 67 -2.46 -4.28 9.53
CA GLY A 67 -2.56 -2.88 9.96
C GLY A 67 -3.92 -2.55 10.59
N VAL A 68 -4.18 -1.27 10.75
CA VAL A 68 -5.43 -0.72 11.29
C VAL A 68 -6.01 0.26 10.29
N THR A 69 -7.33 0.31 10.20
CA THR A 69 -8.05 1.33 9.43
C THR A 69 -8.91 2.19 10.34
N THR A 70 -8.91 3.49 10.08
CA THR A 70 -9.78 4.47 10.75
C THR A 70 -11.21 4.43 10.21
N ILE A 71 -11.49 3.78 9.09
CA ILE A 71 -12.86 3.65 8.54
C ILE A 71 -13.74 2.80 9.46
N TYR A 72 -13.20 1.65 9.89
CA TYR A 72 -13.92 0.68 10.71
C TYR A 72 -13.40 0.61 12.16
N MET A 73 -12.38 1.41 12.48
CA MET A 73 -11.73 1.46 13.80
C MET A 73 -11.30 0.07 14.31
N ARG A 74 -10.70 -0.75 13.43
CA ARG A 74 -10.27 -2.11 13.76
C ARG A 74 -8.98 -2.52 13.06
N ALA A 75 -8.35 -3.55 13.63
CA ALA A 75 -7.28 -4.27 12.98
C ALA A 75 -7.80 -5.03 11.75
N LEU A 76 -7.00 -5.04 10.69
CA LEU A 76 -7.26 -5.77 9.46
C LEU A 76 -6.57 -7.14 9.54
N ASN A 77 -7.29 -8.18 9.13
CA ASN A 77 -6.81 -9.56 9.05
C ASN A 77 -6.52 -10.01 7.60
N ASN A 78 -6.55 -9.07 6.64
CA ASN A 78 -6.35 -9.31 5.23
C ASN A 78 -5.01 -8.77 4.73
N ALA A 79 -4.69 -9.11 3.47
CA ALA A 79 -3.68 -8.41 2.71
C ALA A 79 -4.22 -7.85 1.40
N GLU A 80 -3.53 -6.84 0.89
CA GLU A 80 -3.69 -6.33 -0.47
C GLU A 80 -2.38 -6.52 -1.23
N CYS A 81 -2.48 -6.76 -2.52
CA CYS A 81 -1.31 -6.93 -3.39
C CYS A 81 -1.27 -5.81 -4.42
N PHE A 82 -0.11 -5.20 -4.68
CA PHE A 82 0.09 -4.19 -5.72
C PHE A 82 1.23 -4.60 -6.66
N CYS A 83 0.95 -4.76 -7.95
CA CYS A 83 1.96 -5.10 -8.96
C CYS A 83 2.60 -3.86 -9.60
N VAL A 84 3.89 -3.67 -9.37
CA VAL A 84 4.66 -2.50 -9.84
C VAL A 84 4.74 -2.42 -11.37
N GLN A 85 4.69 -3.56 -12.06
CA GLN A 85 4.78 -3.60 -13.52
C GLN A 85 3.44 -3.31 -14.22
N ARG A 86 2.31 -3.52 -13.53
CA ARG A 86 0.97 -3.42 -14.12
C ARG A 86 0.24 -2.12 -13.75
N GLY A 87 0.72 -1.39 -12.71
CA GLY A 87 0.18 -0.08 -12.33
C GLY A 87 -1.19 -0.15 -11.65
N ASN A 88 -1.92 0.97 -11.62
CA ASN A 88 -3.16 1.22 -10.85
C ASN A 88 -4.27 0.16 -10.95
N ASN A 89 -4.26 -0.74 -11.93
CA ASN A 89 -5.39 -1.62 -12.21
C ASN A 89 -5.37 -2.97 -11.47
N ASP A 90 -4.30 -3.28 -10.74
CA ASP A 90 -4.10 -4.63 -10.17
C ASP A 90 -3.88 -4.60 -8.65
N ILE A 91 -4.67 -3.80 -7.90
CA ILE A 91 -4.81 -4.03 -6.47
C ILE A 91 -5.96 -5.00 -6.23
N PHE A 92 -5.64 -6.17 -5.68
CA PHE A 92 -6.63 -7.18 -5.36
C PHE A 92 -6.45 -7.72 -3.94
N TYR A 93 -7.58 -8.11 -3.39
CA TYR A 93 -7.72 -8.56 -2.02
C TYR A 93 -7.27 -10.03 -1.89
N VAL A 94 -6.51 -10.32 -0.84
CA VAL A 94 -5.97 -11.64 -0.55
C VAL A 94 -6.48 -12.10 0.82
N ASP A 95 -7.41 -13.07 0.80
CA ASP A 95 -7.97 -13.72 2.00
C ASP A 95 -6.94 -14.54 2.78
N SER A 96 -6.01 -15.17 2.07
CA SER A 96 -4.95 -15.98 2.67
C SER A 96 -3.65 -15.74 1.94
N ILE A 97 -2.74 -15.02 2.59
CA ILE A 97 -1.39 -14.74 2.08
C ILE A 97 -0.64 -16.04 1.79
N ARG A 98 -0.82 -17.07 2.63
CA ARG A 98 -0.21 -18.39 2.43
C ARG A 98 -0.67 -19.03 1.13
N ASN A 99 -1.98 -19.01 0.87
CA ASN A 99 -2.53 -19.57 -0.36
C ASN A 99 -2.08 -18.73 -1.57
N TYR A 100 -2.00 -17.42 -1.43
CA TYR A 100 -1.55 -16.55 -2.52
C TYR A 100 -0.10 -16.79 -2.90
N ILE A 101 0.81 -16.79 -1.92
CA ILE A 101 2.25 -17.04 -2.17
C ILE A 101 2.45 -18.40 -2.84
N ASN A 102 1.78 -19.46 -2.35
CA ASN A 102 1.95 -20.81 -2.90
C ASN A 102 1.41 -21.02 -4.33
N ASN A 103 0.54 -20.13 -4.83
CA ASN A 103 -0.12 -20.30 -6.12
C ASN A 103 0.31 -19.26 -7.18
N VAL A 104 0.99 -18.19 -6.79
CA VAL A 104 1.25 -17.03 -7.66
C VAL A 104 2.74 -16.66 -7.74
N VAL A 105 3.53 -17.01 -6.73
CA VAL A 105 4.99 -16.87 -6.73
C VAL A 105 5.61 -18.22 -7.07
#